data_AF-A0AAW2UEC1-F1
#
_entry.id   AF-A0AAW2UEC1-F1
#
_cell.length_a   1.000
_cell.length_b   1.000
_cell.length_c   1.000
_cell.angle_alpha   90.00
_cell.angle_beta   90.00
_cell.angle_gamma   90.00
#
_symmetry.space_group_name_H-M   'P 1'
#
loop_
_entity.id
_entity.type
_entity.pdbx_description
1 polymer ?
#
loop_
_entity_poly.entity_id
_entity_poly.type
_entity_poly.pdbx_seq_one_letter_code
_entity_poly.pdbx_strand_id
1 'polypeptide(L)'
;MSPMQMYGTAAKLCKTCAYEYEKGHEMSAAALAYKCVEVAYLRVVYCKSSTTNRVWHDLQSSLQMVPQGESPSSSASDVDNLNNLAVADKATLSKGSGSHAGNHVIVPRNRPNFVRLLDFCYCIEYLCERPIELTKDVNSAMEAAKKSHHLFAAARVELEESENKEAIVSIKRVIDFSFQNVEELVKWG
;
A
#
# COMPACT_ATOMS: atom_id res chain seq x y z
N MET A 1 -12.90 9.05 12.56
CA MET A 1 -12.17 7.79 12.78
C MET A 1 -11.73 7.28 11.40
N SER A 2 -10.45 6.92 11.20
CA SER A 2 -10.00 6.48 9.88
C SER A 2 -10.56 5.09 9.53
N PRO A 3 -10.72 4.71 8.24
CA PRO A 3 -11.17 3.36 7.86
C PRO A 3 -10.35 2.25 8.53
N MET A 4 -9.03 2.43 8.59
CA MET A 4 -8.12 1.51 9.29
C MET A 4 -8.46 1.35 10.77
N GLN A 5 -8.76 2.45 11.47
CA GLN A 5 -9.17 2.40 12.88
C GLN A 5 -10.56 1.77 13.05
N MET A 6 -11.50 2.05 12.14
CA MET A 6 -12.84 1.45 12.18
C MET A 6 -12.79 -0.07 12.04
N TYR A 7 -12.09 -0.58 11.01
CA TYR A 7 -11.93 -2.01 10.83
C TYR A 7 -11.10 -2.65 11.95
N GLY A 8 -10.08 -1.98 12.48
CA GLY A 8 -9.31 -2.47 13.62
C GLY A 8 -10.14 -2.62 14.89
N THR A 9 -11.04 -1.67 15.17
CA THR A 9 -11.98 -1.77 16.30
C THR A 9 -13.02 -2.86 16.06
N ALA A 10 -13.58 -2.94 14.86
CA ALA A 10 -14.54 -4.00 14.50
C ALA A 10 -13.92 -5.39 14.65
N ALA A 11 -12.68 -5.59 14.19
CA ALA A 11 -11.97 -6.86 14.33
C ALA A 11 -11.82 -7.29 15.81
N LYS A 12 -11.52 -6.34 16.71
CA LYS A 12 -11.42 -6.62 18.15
C LYS A 12 -12.76 -7.00 18.74
N LEU A 13 -13.82 -6.27 18.41
CA LEU A 13 -15.18 -6.56 18.89
C LEU A 13 -15.67 -7.92 18.39
N CYS A 14 -15.56 -8.18 17.08
CA CYS A 14 -15.93 -9.47 16.49
C CYS A 14 -15.12 -10.62 17.09
N LYS A 15 -13.85 -10.41 17.44
CA LYS A 15 -13.01 -11.43 18.09
C LYS A 15 -13.51 -11.74 19.49
N THR A 16 -13.91 -10.73 20.26
CA THR A 16 -14.53 -10.94 21.58
C THR A 16 -15.85 -11.71 21.43
N CYS A 17 -16.73 -11.30 20.51
CA CYS A 17 -17.98 -12.03 20.25
C CYS A 17 -17.73 -13.48 19.84
N ALA A 18 -16.78 -13.72 18.93
CA ALA A 18 -16.44 -15.06 18.47
C ALA A 18 -15.97 -15.97 19.60
N TYR A 19 -15.17 -15.44 20.52
CA TYR A 19 -14.72 -16.17 21.71
C TYR A 19 -15.87 -16.54 22.65
N GLU A 20 -16.80 -15.61 22.90
CA GLU A 20 -17.95 -15.89 23.76
C GLU A 20 -18.90 -16.92 23.14
N TYR A 21 -19.15 -16.84 21.83
CA TYR A 21 -19.95 -17.87 21.11
C TYR A 21 -19.26 -19.24 21.11
N GLU A 22 -17.94 -19.28 20.90
CA GLU A 22 -17.16 -20.53 20.94
C GLU A 22 -17.24 -21.16 22.34
N LYS A 23 -17.12 -20.36 23.40
CA LYS A 23 -17.29 -20.82 24.79
C LYS A 23 -18.71 -21.30 25.07
N GLY A 24 -19.72 -20.61 24.54
CA GLY A 24 -21.13 -20.97 24.61
C GLY A 24 -21.54 -22.17 23.75
N HIS A 25 -20.60 -22.76 22.99
CA HIS A 25 -20.86 -23.85 22.04
C HIS A 25 -21.83 -23.47 20.90
N GLU A 26 -21.98 -22.17 20.61
CA GLU A 26 -22.76 -21.68 19.48
C GLU A 26 -21.89 -21.67 18.21
N MET A 27 -21.55 -22.85 17.70
CA MET A 27 -20.53 -23.04 16.64
C MET A 27 -20.82 -22.24 15.36
N SER A 28 -22.10 -22.15 14.97
CA SER A 28 -22.54 -21.35 13.82
C SER A 28 -22.23 -19.86 14.02
N ALA A 29 -22.63 -19.29 15.16
CA ALA A 29 -22.41 -17.89 15.49
C ALA A 29 -20.92 -17.56 15.66
N ALA A 30 -20.17 -18.47 16.29
CA ALA A 30 -18.73 -18.36 16.44
C ALA A 30 -18.02 -18.35 15.07
N ALA A 31 -18.40 -19.26 14.17
CA ALA A 31 -17.84 -19.33 12.82
C ALA A 31 -18.03 -18.03 12.04
N LEU A 32 -19.24 -17.47 12.09
CA LEU A 32 -19.58 -16.20 11.45
C LEU A 32 -18.85 -15.01 12.08
N ALA A 33 -18.76 -14.97 13.41
CA ALA A 33 -18.02 -13.92 14.10
C ALA A 33 -16.51 -13.96 13.74
N TYR A 34 -15.90 -15.14 13.68
CA TYR A 34 -14.52 -15.29 13.19
C TYR A 34 -14.37 -14.91 11.70
N LYS A 35 -15.39 -15.14 10.87
CA LYS A 35 -15.41 -14.63 9.49
C LYS A 35 -15.37 -13.10 9.43
N CYS A 36 -16.13 -12.44 10.30
CA CYS A 36 -16.07 -10.99 10.44
C CYS A 36 -14.68 -10.50 10.90
N VAL A 37 -14.00 -11.24 11.78
CA VAL A 37 -12.62 -10.94 12.19
C VAL A 37 -11.65 -11.04 11.01
N GLU A 38 -11.72 -12.11 10.22
CA GLU A 38 -10.93 -12.28 9.00
C GLU A 38 -11.10 -11.07 8.06
N VAL A 39 -12.36 -10.78 7.68
CA VAL A 39 -12.68 -9.71 6.74
C VAL A 39 -12.22 -8.35 7.29
N ALA A 40 -12.43 -8.07 8.58
CA ALA A 40 -12.00 -6.82 9.19
C ALA A 40 -10.47 -6.64 9.17
N TYR A 41 -9.69 -7.67 9.52
CA TYR A 41 -8.22 -7.59 9.44
C TYR A 41 -7.72 -7.49 7.99
N LEU A 42 -8.33 -8.20 7.04
CA LEU A 42 -7.98 -8.04 5.62
C LEU A 42 -8.29 -6.63 5.10
N ARG A 43 -9.35 -5.99 5.59
CA ARG A 43 -9.65 -4.58 5.28
C ARG A 43 -8.63 -3.61 5.89
N VAL A 44 -8.14 -3.88 7.11
CA VAL A 44 -7.03 -3.11 7.71
C VAL A 44 -5.79 -3.20 6.83
N VAL A 45 -5.42 -4.41 6.40
CA VAL A 45 -4.28 -4.67 5.50
C VAL A 45 -4.46 -3.94 4.17
N TYR A 46 -5.64 -4.05 3.56
CA TYR A 46 -5.95 -3.38 2.30
C TYR A 46 -5.88 -1.85 2.41
N CYS A 47 -6.40 -1.27 3.50
CA CYS A 47 -6.29 0.16 3.77
C CYS A 47 -4.82 0.60 3.87
N LYS A 48 -3.95 -0.18 4.55
CA LYS A 48 -2.51 0.12 4.63
C LYS A 48 -1.83 0.08 3.25
N SER A 49 -2.09 -0.94 2.44
CA SER A 49 -1.48 -1.09 1.11
C SER A 49 -1.95 -0.04 0.11
N SER A 50 -3.24 0.31 0.12
CA SER A 50 -3.79 1.34 -0.77
C SER A 50 -3.28 2.75 -0.45
N THR A 51 -3.11 3.09 0.84
CA THR A 51 -2.48 4.36 1.22
C THR A 51 -1.05 4.45 0.71
N THR A 52 -0.27 3.37 0.81
CA THR A 52 1.10 3.33 0.30
C THR A 52 1.15 3.46 -1.22
N ASN A 53 0.29 2.74 -1.94
CA ASN A 53 0.28 2.78 -3.39
C ASN A 53 -0.10 4.18 -3.94
N ARG A 54 -1.07 4.84 -3.29
CA ARG A 54 -1.45 6.21 -3.64
C ARG A 54 -0.29 7.19 -3.44
N VAL A 55 0.38 7.12 -2.29
CA VAL A 55 1.56 7.98 -2.01
C VAL A 55 2.68 7.72 -3.02
N TRP A 56 2.89 6.47 -3.40
CA TRP A 56 3.88 6.10 -4.40
C TRP A 56 3.54 6.63 -5.81
N HIS A 57 2.29 6.50 -6.25
CA HIS A 57 1.83 7.07 -7.53
C HIS A 57 1.88 8.61 -7.54
N ASP A 58 1.50 9.26 -6.43
CA ASP A 58 1.59 10.71 -6.26
C ASP A 58 3.07 11.18 -6.34
N LEU A 59 3.99 10.40 -5.77
CA LEU A 59 5.43 10.66 -5.88
C LEU A 59 5.94 10.45 -7.30
N GLN A 60 5.60 9.33 -7.94
CA GLN A 60 6.03 9.01 -9.31
C GLN A 60 5.59 10.09 -10.30
N SER A 61 4.33 10.52 -10.22
CA SER A 61 3.79 11.61 -11.07
C SER A 61 4.47 12.95 -10.80
N SER A 62 4.84 13.22 -9.54
CA SER A 62 5.55 14.43 -9.14
C SER A 62 7.02 14.47 -9.59
N LEU A 63 7.66 13.29 -9.67
CA LEU A 63 9.03 13.11 -10.17
C LEU A 63 9.09 13.06 -11.72
N GLN A 64 8.01 12.67 -12.40
CA GLN A 64 7.92 12.61 -13.86
C GLN A 64 7.71 13.96 -14.57
N MET A 65 7.73 15.08 -13.84
CA MET A 65 7.76 16.41 -14.45
C MET A 65 9.15 16.70 -15.05
N VAL A 66 9.42 16.11 -16.22
CA VAL A 66 10.51 16.51 -17.11
C VAL A 66 10.31 17.98 -17.50
N PRO A 67 11.30 18.87 -17.41
CA PRO A 67 11.19 20.21 -17.96
C PRO A 67 11.01 20.12 -19.47
N GLN A 68 9.80 20.37 -19.97
CA GLN A 68 9.60 20.67 -21.39
C GLN A 68 10.15 22.07 -21.69
N GLY A 69 11.33 22.10 -22.31
CA GLY A 69 11.99 23.26 -22.91
C GLY A 69 13.48 22.91 -23.07
N GLU A 70 14.11 22.84 -24.25
CA GLU A 70 13.83 23.43 -25.56
C GLU A 70 14.46 22.55 -26.69
N SER A 71 13.76 22.47 -27.83
CA SER A 71 14.16 22.16 -29.23
C SER A 71 14.88 20.84 -29.65
N PRO A 72 14.49 20.23 -30.81
CA PRO A 72 15.16 19.06 -31.39
C PRO A 72 16.36 19.51 -32.24
N SER A 73 17.57 18.98 -31.99
CA SER A 73 18.71 19.21 -32.88
C SER A 73 19.01 17.96 -33.69
N SER A 74 18.87 18.10 -35.01
CA SER A 74 18.96 17.08 -36.04
C SER A 74 20.36 16.48 -36.21
N SER A 75 20.36 15.23 -36.68
CA SER A 75 21.50 14.44 -37.16
C SER A 75 22.39 15.14 -38.19
N ALA A 76 23.71 14.96 -38.06
CA ALA A 76 24.64 14.72 -39.17
C ALA A 76 25.92 14.05 -38.65
N SER A 77 26.27 12.89 -39.20
CA SER A 77 27.58 12.25 -39.08
C SER A 77 28.57 12.90 -40.05
N ASP A 78 29.85 12.92 -39.70
CA ASP A 78 30.92 12.25 -40.48
C ASP A 78 32.30 12.46 -39.83
N VAL A 79 33.21 11.56 -40.19
CA VAL A 79 34.39 11.08 -39.46
C VAL A 79 35.68 11.79 -39.93
N ASP A 80 36.70 11.84 -39.04
CA ASP A 80 38.16 11.97 -39.22
C ASP A 80 38.78 12.93 -40.26
N ASN A 81 39.77 13.74 -39.85
CA ASN A 81 41.17 13.58 -40.31
C ASN A 81 42.17 14.49 -39.56
N LEU A 82 43.29 13.88 -39.17
CA LEU A 82 44.48 14.46 -38.54
C LEU A 82 45.41 15.10 -39.60
N ASN A 83 46.40 15.88 -39.12
CA ASN A 83 47.59 16.42 -39.81
C ASN A 83 47.43 17.88 -40.34
N ASN A 84 48.33 18.83 -40.10
CA ASN A 84 49.77 18.73 -39.91
C ASN A 84 50.36 19.94 -39.15
N LEU A 85 51.53 19.70 -38.56
CA LEU A 85 52.48 20.64 -37.94
C LEU A 85 52.83 21.86 -38.80
N ALA A 86 52.99 23.03 -38.14
CA ALA A 86 54.10 23.96 -38.35
C ALA A 86 54.19 25.02 -37.22
N VAL A 87 55.06 24.72 -36.24
CA VAL A 87 55.99 25.59 -35.49
C VAL A 87 55.84 27.12 -35.63
N ALA A 88 55.61 27.81 -34.50
CA ALA A 88 56.51 28.85 -33.95
C ALA A 88 55.91 29.58 -32.72
N ASP A 89 56.38 29.15 -31.56
CA ASP A 89 56.71 29.87 -30.32
C ASP A 89 56.34 31.37 -30.17
N LYS A 90 55.52 31.72 -29.16
CA LYS A 90 55.84 32.75 -28.14
C LYS A 90 54.74 32.94 -27.07
N ALA A 91 55.19 32.84 -25.82
CA ALA A 91 54.92 33.78 -24.71
C ALA A 91 53.54 33.85 -24.01
N THR A 92 53.53 33.34 -22.77
CA THR A 92 53.11 34.00 -21.51
C THR A 92 51.67 34.54 -21.33
N LEU A 93 50.98 33.93 -20.34
CA LEU A 93 50.33 34.54 -19.16
C LEU A 93 49.43 35.79 -19.33
N SER A 94 48.16 35.59 -18.96
CA SER A 94 47.40 36.37 -17.97
C SER A 94 47.15 37.87 -18.20
N LYS A 95 45.91 38.23 -18.57
CA LYS A 95 44.95 39.07 -17.80
C LYS A 95 43.88 39.66 -18.73
N GLY A 96 42.62 39.51 -18.35
CA GLY A 96 41.48 40.18 -18.98
C GLY A 96 40.23 40.08 -18.11
N SER A 97 40.24 40.84 -17.02
CA SER A 97 39.16 40.98 -16.04
C SER A 97 37.91 41.61 -16.64
N GLY A 98 36.74 41.09 -16.28
CA GLY A 98 35.44 41.66 -16.60
C GLY A 98 34.31 40.99 -15.83
N SER A 99 34.42 40.99 -14.49
CA SER A 99 33.37 40.57 -13.55
C SER A 99 32.11 41.41 -13.73
N HIS A 100 31.00 40.78 -14.12
CA HIS A 100 29.66 41.22 -13.75
C HIS A 100 28.91 40.02 -13.18
N ALA A 101 28.77 40.06 -11.85
CA ALA A 101 28.02 39.13 -11.05
C ALA A 101 26.56 39.08 -11.52
N GLY A 102 26.26 38.13 -12.41
CA GLY A 102 24.91 37.68 -12.66
C GLY A 102 24.42 36.94 -11.42
N ASN A 103 23.60 37.60 -10.62
CA ASN A 103 22.83 37.00 -9.55
C ASN A 103 21.92 35.90 -10.14
N HIS A 104 22.46 34.70 -10.34
CA HIS A 104 21.64 33.50 -10.39
C HIS A 104 21.22 33.22 -8.95
N VAL A 105 20.20 33.95 -8.51
CA VAL A 105 19.28 33.40 -7.52
C VAL A 105 18.80 32.11 -8.15
N ILE A 106 19.39 31.00 -7.72
CA ILE A 106 18.86 29.67 -7.97
C ILE A 106 17.51 29.70 -7.26
N VAL A 107 16.47 30.07 -7.99
CA VAL A 107 15.09 29.94 -7.55
C VAL A 107 14.95 28.47 -7.18
N PRO A 108 14.63 28.12 -5.92
CA PRO A 108 14.43 26.74 -5.54
C PRO A 108 13.09 26.29 -6.13
N ARG A 109 13.08 25.99 -7.43
CA ARG A 109 11.88 25.66 -8.21
C ARG A 109 11.33 24.27 -7.91
N ASN A 110 11.85 23.59 -6.87
CA ASN A 110 11.48 22.22 -6.52
C ASN A 110 11.07 22.00 -5.05
N ARG A 111 10.66 23.06 -4.33
CA ARG A 111 10.15 22.93 -2.95
C ARG A 111 8.97 21.97 -2.76
N PRO A 112 7.96 21.88 -3.64
CA PRO A 112 6.87 20.92 -3.44
C PRO A 112 7.32 19.47 -3.63
N ASN A 113 8.36 19.22 -4.43
CA ASN A 113 8.92 17.88 -4.58
C ASN A 113 9.72 17.45 -3.34
N PHE A 114 10.45 18.36 -2.69
CA PHE A 114 11.23 18.01 -1.51
C PHE A 114 10.35 17.73 -0.29
N VAL A 115 9.27 18.49 -0.08
CA VAL A 115 8.30 18.22 1.01
C VAL A 115 7.60 16.87 0.78
N ARG A 116 7.23 16.55 -0.47
CA ARG A 116 6.63 15.24 -0.82
C ARG A 116 7.63 14.09 -0.75
N LEU A 117 8.90 14.34 -1.06
CA LEU A 117 9.98 13.36 -0.89
C LEU A 117 10.25 13.09 0.60
N LEU A 118 10.18 14.13 1.44
CA LEU A 118 10.28 14.00 2.89
C LEU A 118 9.06 13.28 3.46
N ASP A 119 7.84 13.56 2.99
CA ASP A 119 6.63 12.82 3.37
C ASP A 119 6.69 11.34 2.94
N PHE A 120 7.29 11.06 1.78
CA PHE A 120 7.58 9.71 1.32
C PHE A 120 8.69 9.03 2.13
N CYS A 121 9.79 9.74 2.45
CA CYS A 121 10.85 9.24 3.33
C CYS A 121 10.30 8.96 4.73
N TYR A 122 9.47 9.85 5.27
CA TYR A 122 8.72 9.61 6.51
C TYR A 122 7.82 8.40 6.37
N CYS A 123 7.07 8.23 5.27
CA CYS A 123 6.27 7.03 5.03
C CYS A 123 7.12 5.75 4.95
N ILE A 124 8.26 5.77 4.26
CA ILE A 124 9.20 4.64 4.18
C ILE A 124 9.78 4.34 5.55
N GLU A 125 10.21 5.34 6.31
CA GLU A 125 10.80 5.17 7.64
C GLU A 125 9.74 4.64 8.63
N TYR A 126 8.50 5.13 8.56
CA TYR A 126 7.34 4.62 9.31
C TYR A 126 6.87 3.22 8.85
N LEU A 127 7.15 2.82 7.60
CA LEU A 127 6.79 1.51 7.02
C LEU A 127 7.90 0.47 7.19
N CYS A 128 9.18 0.86 7.25
CA CYS A 128 10.32 0.00 7.56
C CYS A 128 10.32 -0.45 9.03
N GLU A 129 9.71 0.30 9.95
CA GLU A 129 9.47 -0.14 11.33
C GLU A 129 8.16 -0.94 11.51
N ARG A 130 7.22 -0.89 10.55
CA ARG A 130 5.93 -1.61 10.60
C ARG A 130 5.75 -2.93 9.81
N PRO A 131 6.80 -3.65 9.33
CA PRO A 131 6.62 -5.01 8.81
C PRO A 131 5.95 -5.92 9.83
N ILE A 132 6.24 -5.71 11.12
CA ILE A 132 5.69 -6.50 12.23
C ILE A 132 4.18 -6.32 12.36
N GLU A 133 3.65 -5.10 12.23
CA GLU A 133 2.20 -4.87 12.37
C GLU A 133 1.41 -5.40 11.17
N LEU A 134 1.91 -5.25 9.95
CA LEU A 134 1.25 -5.80 8.76
C LEU A 134 1.23 -7.34 8.83
N THR A 135 2.35 -7.94 9.25
CA THR A 135 2.45 -9.39 9.45
C THR A 135 1.50 -9.86 10.54
N LYS A 136 1.35 -9.10 11.63
CA LYS A 136 0.40 -9.41 12.72
C LYS A 136 -1.05 -9.39 12.26
N ASP A 137 -1.45 -8.41 11.45
CA ASP A 137 -2.83 -8.30 10.95
C ASP A 137 -3.15 -9.42 9.96
N VAL A 138 -2.22 -9.72 9.03
CA VAL A 138 -2.37 -10.85 8.09
C VAL A 138 -2.43 -12.18 8.84
N ASN A 139 -1.55 -12.39 9.82
CA ASN A 139 -1.57 -13.59 10.63
C ASN A 139 -2.89 -13.70 11.42
N SER A 140 -3.38 -12.60 12.00
CA SER A 140 -4.65 -12.58 12.72
C SER A 140 -5.84 -12.89 11.80
N ALA A 141 -5.84 -12.38 10.57
CA ALA A 141 -6.85 -12.74 9.57
C ALA A 141 -6.81 -14.23 9.23
N MET A 142 -5.62 -14.77 9.00
CA MET A 142 -5.44 -16.18 8.64
C MET A 142 -5.85 -17.14 9.77
N GLU A 143 -5.51 -16.82 11.02
CA GLU A 143 -5.96 -17.61 12.18
C GLU A 143 -7.48 -17.53 12.36
N ALA A 144 -8.08 -16.35 12.14
CA ALA A 144 -9.52 -16.19 12.17
C ALA A 144 -10.23 -16.99 11.06
N ALA A 145 -9.68 -17.00 9.85
CA ALA A 145 -10.20 -17.81 8.73
C ALA A 145 -10.18 -19.31 9.07
N LYS A 146 -9.04 -19.81 9.58
CA LYS A 146 -8.91 -21.21 10.02
C LYS A 146 -9.95 -21.57 11.07
N LYS A 147 -10.12 -20.73 12.10
CA LYS A 147 -11.13 -20.92 13.14
C LYS A 147 -12.55 -20.90 12.58
N SER A 148 -12.85 -19.95 11.71
CA SER A 148 -14.15 -19.82 11.06
C SER A 148 -14.53 -21.10 10.30
N HIS A 149 -13.62 -21.64 9.49
CA HIS A 149 -13.83 -22.91 8.78
C HIS A 149 -13.94 -24.11 9.72
N HIS A 150 -13.10 -24.19 10.75
CA HIS A 150 -13.13 -25.28 11.73
C HIS A 150 -14.47 -25.33 12.47
N LEU A 151 -14.93 -24.18 12.98
CA LEU A 151 -16.19 -24.08 13.70
C LEU A 151 -17.39 -24.26 12.78
N PHE A 152 -17.32 -23.82 11.52
CA PHE A 152 -18.34 -24.14 10.53
C PHE A 152 -18.42 -25.65 10.27
N ALA A 153 -17.29 -26.35 10.19
CA ALA A 153 -17.29 -27.80 10.05
C ALA A 153 -17.95 -28.50 11.26
N ALA A 154 -17.70 -28.02 12.48
CA ALA A 154 -18.38 -28.51 13.69
C ALA A 154 -19.90 -28.22 13.65
N ALA A 155 -20.28 -26.97 13.36
CA ALA A 155 -21.67 -26.53 13.24
C ALA A 155 -22.46 -27.32 12.19
N ARG A 156 -21.80 -27.70 11.08
CA ARG A 156 -22.43 -28.50 10.04
C ARG A 156 -22.89 -29.86 10.54
N VAL A 157 -22.15 -30.51 11.43
CA VAL A 157 -22.54 -31.81 12.00
C VAL A 157 -23.84 -31.65 12.81
N GLU A 158 -23.90 -30.63 13.67
CA GLU A 158 -25.09 -30.31 14.49
C GLU A 158 -26.31 -29.94 13.63
N LEU A 159 -26.08 -29.19 12.55
CA LEU A 159 -27.14 -28.78 11.63
C LEU A 159 -27.63 -29.92 10.73
N GLU A 160 -26.75 -30.86 10.38
CA GLU A 160 -27.11 -32.07 9.63
C GLU A 160 -27.98 -33.01 10.50
N GLU A 161 -27.66 -33.14 11.80
CA GLU A 161 -28.47 -33.91 12.77
C GLU A 161 -29.87 -33.31 12.99
N SER A 162 -30.00 -31.98 12.92
CA SER A 162 -31.28 -31.27 13.04
C SER A 162 -32.02 -31.10 11.70
N GLU A 163 -31.54 -31.74 10.63
CA GLU A 163 -32.07 -31.65 9.25
C GLU A 163 -32.15 -30.22 8.68
N ASN A 164 -31.39 -29.27 9.25
CA ASN A 164 -31.45 -27.85 8.91
C ASN A 164 -30.53 -27.49 7.72
N LYS A 165 -30.85 -28.04 6.55
CA LYS A 165 -30.05 -27.88 5.31
C LYS A 165 -29.97 -26.43 4.82
N GLU A 166 -31.00 -25.63 5.04
CA GLU A 166 -31.05 -24.23 4.60
C GLU A 166 -30.08 -23.35 5.40
N ALA A 167 -29.98 -23.56 6.72
CA ALA A 167 -29.00 -22.88 7.55
C ALA A 167 -27.56 -23.21 7.13
N ILE A 168 -27.27 -24.48 6.81
CA ILE A 168 -25.95 -24.89 6.32
C ILE A 168 -25.57 -24.13 5.04
N VAL A 169 -26.48 -24.06 4.07
CA VAL A 169 -26.26 -23.36 2.81
C VAL A 169 -26.06 -21.85 3.03
N SER A 170 -26.88 -21.25 3.91
CA SER A 170 -26.78 -19.82 4.22
C SER A 170 -25.48 -19.45 4.92
N ILE A 171 -25.08 -20.21 5.94
CA ILE A 171 -23.82 -19.98 6.65
C ILE A 171 -22.64 -20.20 5.70
N LYS A 172 -22.66 -21.29 4.90
CA LYS A 172 -21.62 -21.56 3.91
C LYS A 172 -21.39 -20.37 2.97
N ARG A 173 -22.48 -19.74 2.49
CA ARG A 173 -22.39 -18.57 1.61
C ARG A 173 -21.57 -17.45 2.24
N VAL A 174 -21.78 -17.18 3.52
CA VAL A 174 -21.06 -16.12 4.25
C VAL A 174 -19.60 -16.49 4.50
N ILE A 175 -19.34 -17.75 4.85
CA ILE A 175 -17.97 -18.26 5.04
C ILE A 175 -17.16 -18.12 3.74
N ASP A 176 -17.80 -18.32 2.59
CA ASP A 176 -17.18 -18.21 1.27
C ASP A 176 -17.03 -16.74 0.78
N PHE A 177 -17.50 -15.73 1.53
CA PHE A 177 -17.32 -14.32 1.15
C PHE A 177 -15.86 -13.90 1.09
N SER A 178 -15.52 -13.10 0.09
CA SER A 178 -14.24 -12.40 0.02
C SER A 178 -14.28 -11.15 0.90
N PHE A 179 -13.11 -10.67 1.33
CA PHE A 179 -12.98 -9.39 2.04
C PHE A 179 -13.45 -8.18 1.23
N GLN A 180 -13.72 -8.34 -0.08
CA GLN A 180 -14.32 -7.32 -0.93
C GLN A 180 -15.84 -7.22 -0.74
N ASN A 181 -16.50 -8.30 -0.32
CA ASN A 181 -17.95 -8.39 -0.15
C ASN A 181 -18.44 -7.85 1.21
N VAL A 182 -17.80 -6.81 1.76
CA VAL A 182 -18.14 -6.27 3.10
C VAL A 182 -19.60 -5.84 3.19
N GLU A 183 -20.13 -5.24 2.13
CA GLU A 183 -21.53 -4.78 2.11
C GLU A 183 -22.52 -5.95 2.17
N GLU A 184 -22.21 -7.06 1.49
CA GLU A 184 -23.01 -8.29 1.54
C GLU A 184 -22.91 -8.96 2.92
N LEU A 185 -21.73 -8.93 3.54
CA LEU A 185 -21.52 -9.42 4.90
C LEU A 185 -22.33 -8.61 5.93
N VAL A 186 -22.35 -7.27 5.80
CA VAL A 186 -23.11 -6.40 6.72
C VAL A 186 -24.61 -6.56 6.54
N LYS A 187 -25.11 -6.79 5.31
CA LYS A 187 -26.53 -7.04 5.05
C LYS A 187 -27.01 -8.41 5.56
N TRP A 188 -26.09 -9.33 5.82
CA TRP A 188 -26.42 -10.66 6.30
C TRP A 188 -26.71 -10.71 7.81
N GLY A 189 -25.98 -9.91 8.61
CA GLY A 189 -26.11 -9.87 10.07
C GLY A 189 -27.27 -9.00 10.55
#